data_AF-A0A942NDB5-F1
#
_entry.id   AF-A0A942NDB5-F1
#
_cell.length_a   1.000
_cell.length_b   1.000
_cell.length_c   1.000
_cell.angle_alpha   90.00
_cell.angle_beta   90.00
_cell.angle_gamma   90.00
#
_symmetry.space_group_name_H-M   'P 1'
#
loop_
_entity.id
_entity.type
_entity.pdbx_description
1 polymer ?
#
loop_
_entity_poly.entity_id
_entity_poly.type
_entity_poly.pdbx_seq_one_letter_code
_entity_poly.pdbx_strand_id
1 'polypeptide(L)'
;MNDIKLLKSEIISVGQLEKEKLKGTIRTFGVGGLFGYFGKFYNNKIGVMTLYATRRSNYVLIKTSANKKIILTPDNPEDFVKEFYKM
;
A
#
# COMPACT_ATOMS: atom_id res chain seq x y z
N MET A 1 16.23 11.57 3.16
CA MET A 1 14.94 10.88 2.95
C MET A 1 14.11 11.15 4.20
N ASN A 2 12.89 11.69 4.07
CA ASN A 2 12.08 11.99 5.24
C ASN A 2 11.21 10.79 5.58
N ASP A 3 11.13 10.46 6.86
CA ASP A 3 10.28 9.38 7.34
C ASP A 3 8.80 9.73 7.14
N ILE A 4 8.03 8.75 6.72
CA ILE A 4 6.57 8.82 6.74
C ILE A 4 6.14 8.18 8.05
N LYS A 5 5.54 8.99 8.93
CA LYS A 5 4.99 8.53 10.21
C LYS A 5 3.47 8.54 10.13
N LEU A 6 2.85 7.45 10.60
CA LEU A 6 1.41 7.30 10.73
C LEU A 6 1.11 6.83 12.15
N LEU A 7 0.16 7.47 12.81
CA LEU A 7 -0.27 7.01 14.13
C LEU A 7 -1.15 5.76 13.97
N LYS A 8 -1.00 4.76 14.84
CA LYS A 8 -1.82 3.54 14.81
C LYS A 8 -3.32 3.88 14.88
N SER A 9 -3.70 4.91 15.64
CA SER A 9 -5.06 5.42 15.77
C SER A 9 -5.64 6.02 14.47
N GLU A 10 -4.80 6.42 13.51
CA GLU A 10 -5.23 6.93 12.21
C GLU A 10 -5.46 5.81 11.19
N ILE A 11 -5.06 4.57 11.50
CA ILE A 11 -5.18 3.43 10.59
C ILE A 11 -6.49 2.71 10.88
N ILE A 12 -7.38 2.68 9.89
CA ILE A 12 -8.68 1.98 9.95
C ILE A 12 -8.50 0.48 9.69
N SER A 13 -7.68 0.12 8.71
CA SER A 13 -7.47 -1.29 8.36
C SER A 13 -6.13 -1.52 7.69
N VAL A 14 -5.58 -2.70 7.93
CA VAL A 14 -4.39 -3.24 7.29
C VAL A 14 -4.76 -4.63 6.78
N GLY A 15 -4.54 -4.91 5.51
CA GLY A 15 -4.88 -6.21 4.96
C GLY A 15 -4.10 -6.54 3.71
N GLN A 16 -3.92 -7.85 3.47
CA GLN A 16 -3.31 -8.34 2.25
C GLN A 16 -4.18 -7.98 1.03
N LEU A 17 -3.52 -7.73 -0.10
CA LEU A 17 -4.16 -7.40 -1.35
C LEU A 17 -3.68 -8.33 -2.46
N GLU A 18 -4.64 -8.97 -3.12
CA GLU A 18 -4.37 -9.78 -4.30
C GLU A 18 -3.91 -8.89 -5.47
N LYS A 19 -2.91 -9.38 -6.22
CA LYS A 19 -2.34 -8.68 -7.37
C LYS A 19 -3.40 -8.37 -8.44
N GLU A 20 -4.40 -9.22 -8.57
CA GLU A 20 -5.52 -9.10 -9.51
C GLU A 20 -6.31 -7.82 -9.28
N LYS A 21 -6.37 -7.33 -8.03
CA LYS A 21 -7.03 -6.07 -7.68
C LYS A 21 -6.24 -4.84 -8.13
N LEU A 22 -4.96 -5.01 -8.49
CA LEU A 22 -4.10 -3.97 -9.04
C LEU A 22 -4.03 -3.96 -10.56
N LYS A 23 -4.70 -4.88 -11.26
CA LYS A 23 -4.80 -4.84 -12.72
C LYS A 23 -5.49 -3.56 -13.16
N GLY A 24 -4.98 -2.92 -14.22
CA GLY A 24 -5.49 -1.66 -14.73
C GLY A 24 -5.14 -0.42 -13.90
N THR A 25 -4.16 -0.52 -12.99
CA THR A 25 -3.69 0.64 -12.22
C THR A 25 -2.93 1.62 -13.12
N ILE A 26 -3.33 2.88 -13.09
CA ILE A 26 -2.76 3.98 -13.87
C ILE A 26 -1.76 4.76 -12.99
N ARG A 27 -0.60 5.08 -13.55
CA ARG A 27 0.38 6.00 -12.95
C ARG A 27 -0.11 7.43 -13.10
N THR A 28 -0.37 8.13 -12.00
CA THR A 28 -0.79 9.55 -12.04
C THR A 28 0.39 10.47 -11.73
N PHE A 29 1.01 10.29 -10.56
CA PHE A 29 2.28 10.95 -10.17
C PHE A 29 3.18 9.92 -9.49
N GLY A 30 3.37 8.77 -10.16
CA GLY A 30 4.14 7.65 -9.68
C GLY A 30 5.28 7.31 -10.63
N VAL A 31 6.44 7.00 -10.07
CA VAL A 31 7.57 6.40 -10.78
C VAL A 31 7.46 4.88 -10.69
N GLY A 32 7.89 4.17 -11.72
CA GLY A 32 7.78 2.71 -11.76
C GLY A 32 8.68 2.06 -12.80
N GLY A 33 9.25 0.90 -12.49
CA GLY A 33 10.14 0.17 -13.39
C GLY A 33 10.76 -1.08 -12.76
N LEU A 34 12.04 -1.31 -13.04
CA LEU A 34 12.80 -2.45 -12.51
C LEU A 34 12.90 -2.44 -10.97
N PHE A 35 13.01 -1.25 -10.38
CA PHE A 35 13.26 -1.07 -8.95
C PHE A 35 12.00 -0.90 -8.08
N GLY A 36 10.82 -1.15 -8.65
CA GLY A 36 9.55 -1.01 -7.96
C GLY A 36 8.73 0.18 -8.41
N TYR A 37 7.74 0.54 -7.59
CA TYR A 37 6.70 1.53 -7.85
C TYR A 37 6.55 2.45 -6.65
N PHE A 38 6.71 3.76 -6.88
CA PHE A 38 6.73 4.77 -5.83
C PHE A 38 5.89 5.99 -6.24
N GLY A 39 5.05 6.49 -5.34
CA GLY A 39 4.27 7.71 -5.58
C GLY A 39 2.78 7.44 -5.82
N LYS A 40 2.11 8.30 -6.59
CA LYS A 40 0.64 8.29 -6.73
C LYS A 40 0.17 7.48 -7.94
N PHE A 41 -0.86 6.67 -7.69
CA PHE A 41 -1.49 5.80 -8.66
C PHE A 41 -3.02 5.87 -8.49
N TYR A 42 -3.73 5.42 -9.51
CA TYR A 42 -5.18 5.30 -9.49
C TYR A 42 -5.59 3.92 -9.99
N ASN A 43 -6.51 3.28 -9.29
CA ASN A 43 -7.16 2.05 -9.74
C ASN A 43 -8.68 2.23 -9.61
N ASN A 44 -9.46 1.76 -10.59
CA ASN A 44 -10.92 1.95 -10.58
C ASN A 44 -11.62 1.22 -9.41
N LYS A 45 -11.07 0.11 -8.91
CA LYS A 45 -11.63 -0.66 -7.80
C LYS A 45 -11.22 -0.12 -6.43
N ILE A 46 -10.05 0.52 -6.33
CA ILE A 46 -9.43 0.95 -5.06
C ILE A 46 -9.52 2.47 -4.87
N GLY A 47 -9.48 3.24 -5.96
CA GLY A 47 -9.38 4.69 -6.00
C GLY A 47 -7.94 5.19 -6.05
N VAL A 48 -7.73 6.44 -5.60
CA VAL A 48 -6.40 7.05 -5.49
C VAL A 48 -5.61 6.41 -4.36
N MET A 49 -4.36 6.07 -4.65
CA MET A 49 -3.47 5.31 -3.77
C MET A 49 -2.03 5.78 -3.90
N THR A 50 -1.27 5.66 -2.81
CA THR A 50 0.19 5.80 -2.81
C THR A 50 0.82 4.42 -2.79
N LEU A 51 1.76 4.13 -3.69
CA LEU A 51 2.53 2.88 -3.67
C LEU A 51 3.93 3.13 -3.14
N TYR A 52 4.39 2.19 -2.32
CA TYR A 52 5.78 1.98 -1.89
C TYR A 52 6.08 0.49 -2.07
N ALA A 53 6.13 0.05 -3.33
CA ALA A 53 6.18 -1.37 -3.67
C ALA A 53 7.47 -1.71 -4.43
N THR A 54 8.39 -2.43 -3.78
CA THR A 54 9.61 -2.95 -4.41
C THR A 54 9.40 -4.33 -5.04
N ARG A 55 8.36 -5.06 -4.63
CA ARG A 55 8.03 -6.40 -5.12
C ARG A 55 6.77 -6.37 -5.98
N ARG A 56 6.62 -7.35 -6.88
CA ARG A 56 5.39 -7.54 -7.69
C ARG A 56 4.39 -8.52 -7.06
N SER A 57 4.56 -8.76 -5.76
CA SER A 57 3.79 -9.67 -4.89
C SER A 57 3.78 -9.09 -3.47
N ASN A 58 3.13 -9.78 -2.54
CA ASN A 58 3.09 -9.44 -1.11
C ASN A 58 2.45 -8.07 -0.83
N TYR A 59 1.44 -7.68 -1.60
CA TYR A 59 0.84 -6.37 -1.40
C TYR A 59 0.04 -6.34 -0.09
N VAL A 60 0.26 -5.27 0.68
CA VAL A 60 -0.54 -4.92 1.85
C VAL A 60 -1.13 -3.54 1.60
N LEU A 61 -2.44 -3.41 1.80
CA LEU A 61 -3.18 -2.17 1.73
C LEU A 61 -3.44 -1.64 3.15
N ILE A 62 -2.99 -0.43 3.41
CA ILE A 62 -3.31 0.36 4.60
C ILE A 62 -4.36 1.40 4.20
N LYS A 63 -5.47 1.44 4.93
CA LYS A 63 -6.48 2.50 4.84
C LYS A 63 -6.47 3.33 6.11
N THR A 64 -6.46 4.65 5.94
CA THR A 64 -6.46 5.61 7.06
C THR A 64 -7.81 6.32 7.21
N SER A 65 -8.05 6.92 8.38
CA SER A 65 -9.22 7.76 8.67
C SER A 65 -9.32 8.98 7.76
N ALA A 66 -8.19 9.50 7.28
CA ALA A 66 -8.13 10.54 6.26
C ALA A 66 -8.40 10.04 4.82
N ASN A 67 -8.97 8.85 4.66
CA ASN A 67 -9.26 8.17 3.38
C ASN A 67 -8.02 7.95 2.48
N LYS A 68 -6.81 8.08 3.03
CA LYS A 68 -5.57 7.74 2.30
C LYS A 68 -5.45 6.23 2.21
N LYS A 69 -5.05 5.76 1.02
CA LYS A 69 -4.79 4.35 0.70
C LYS A 69 -3.31 4.21 0.38
N ILE A 70 -2.60 3.42 1.15
CA ILE A 70 -1.16 3.19 0.98
C ILE A 70 -0.96 1.71 0.71
N ILE A 71 -0.20 1.40 -0.33
CA ILE A 71 0.19 0.03 -0.64
C ILE A 71 1.69 -0.12 -0.47
N LEU A 72 2.08 -1.16 0.24
CA LEU A 72 3.47 -1.56 0.45
C LEU A 72 3.64 -3.05 0.24
N THR A 73 4.88 -3.50 0.08
CA THR A 73 5.22 -4.92 -0.17
C THR A 73 6.23 -5.39 0.87
N PRO A 74 5.79 -5.71 2.10
CA PRO A 74 6.69 -6.15 3.14
C PRO A 74 7.18 -7.58 2.84
N ASP A 75 8.25 -7.98 3.51
CA ASP A 75 8.86 -9.29 3.29
C ASP A 75 7.87 -10.42 3.64
N ASN A 76 7.21 -10.30 4.80
CA ASN A 76 6.19 -11.22 5.29
C ASN A 76 4.85 -10.48 5.46
N PRO A 77 3.93 -10.52 4.46
CA PRO A 77 2.67 -9.77 4.52
C PRO A 77 1.71 -10.27 5.60
N GLU A 78 1.73 -11.56 5.90
CA GLU A 78 0.93 -12.13 6.99
C GLU A 78 1.38 -11.61 8.36
N ASP A 79 2.69 -11.69 8.65
CA ASP A 79 3.22 -11.27 9.93
C ASP A 79 3.07 -9.77 10.12
N PHE A 80 3.30 -8.97 9.07
CA PHE A 80 3.05 -7.53 9.09
C PHE A 80 1.60 -7.19 9.50
N VAL A 81 0.62 -7.90 8.93
CA VAL A 81 -0.79 -7.71 9.27
C VAL A 81 -1.08 -8.18 10.70
N LYS A 82 -0.59 -9.36 11.10
CA LYS A 82 -0.78 -9.92 12.45
C LYS A 82 -0.21 -8.99 13.53
N GLU A 83 0.98 -8.46 13.30
CA GLU A 83 1.69 -7.59 14.24
C GLU A 83 0.95 -6.26 14.44
N PHE A 84 0.34 -5.71 13.39
CA PHE A 84 -0.52 -4.53 13.50
C PHE A 84 -1.71 -4.76 14.45
N TYR A 85 -2.34 -5.93 14.38
CA TYR A 85 -3.51 -6.27 15.20
C TYR A 85 -3.17 -6.84 16.59
N LYS A 86 -1.89 -7.02 16.89
CA LYS A 86 -1.46 -7.40 18.23
C LYS A 86 -1.74 -6.26 19.21
N MET A 87 -2.27 -6.61 20.38
CA MET A 87 -2.52 -5.70 21.51
C MET A 87 -1.21 -5.34 22.19
#